data_AF-A0AAV0W9W6-F1
#
_entry.id   AF-A0AAV0W9W6-F1
#
_cell.length_a   1.000
_cell.length_b   1.000
_cell.length_c   1.000
_cell.angle_alpha   90.00
_cell.angle_beta   90.00
_cell.angle_gamma   90.00
#
_symmetry.space_group_name_H-M   'P 1'
#
loop_
_entity.id
_entity.type
_entity.pdbx_description
1 polymer ?
#
loop_
_entity_poly.entity_id
_entity_poly.type
_entity_poly.pdbx_seq_one_letter_code
_entity_poly.pdbx_strand_id
1 'polypeptide(L)'
;MSKSNLDYLNFSSIRSLCKQRSKTDYACYLNKIQLSLKSNPKQFWSFMRNLKCSSGLPNSLSLNNLIADNGQDIVNLFSSYFASTYKKVNAPALSTLVIKSFQSINNCDINLLDVFNELDTLNYKTPTGPDGINPLFLYTSTPPFTRVASHQFGKTHSLILF
;
A
#
# COMPACT_ATOMS: atom_id res chain seq x y z
N MET A 1 -56.85 21.60 -3.66
CA MET A 1 -56.29 22.30 -2.47
C MET A 1 -55.37 23.40 -2.96
N SER A 2 -55.79 24.66 -2.87
CA SER A 2 -54.98 25.82 -3.26
C SER A 2 -53.81 25.94 -2.29
N LYS A 3 -52.57 25.84 -2.78
CA LYS A 3 -51.37 26.10 -1.95
C LYS A 3 -51.38 27.60 -1.62
N SER A 4 -51.55 27.94 -0.35
CA SER A 4 -51.50 29.34 0.06
C SER A 4 -50.08 29.87 -0.17
N ASN A 5 -49.94 31.16 -0.47
CA ASN A 5 -48.62 31.80 -0.59
C ASN A 5 -47.77 31.57 0.68
N LEU A 6 -48.42 31.49 1.84
CA LEU A 6 -47.79 31.20 3.12
C LEU A 6 -47.15 29.79 3.16
N ASP A 7 -47.82 28.78 2.61
CA ASP A 7 -47.28 27.41 2.54
C ASP A 7 -46.01 27.35 1.68
N TYR A 8 -46.00 28.10 0.57
CA TYR A 8 -44.83 28.19 -0.30
C TYR A 8 -43.66 28.90 0.39
N LEU A 9 -43.91 30.00 1.09
CA LEU A 9 -42.88 30.72 1.86
C LEU A 9 -42.28 29.82 2.96
N ASN A 10 -43.11 29.08 3.69
CA ASN A 10 -42.66 28.12 4.69
C ASN A 10 -41.80 27.00 4.07
N PHE A 11 -42.28 26.39 2.98
CA PHE A 11 -41.50 25.37 2.26
C PHE A 11 -40.15 25.91 1.77
N SER A 12 -40.15 27.10 1.17
CA SER A 12 -38.93 27.75 0.66
C SER A 12 -37.93 28.03 1.78
N SER A 13 -38.40 28.53 2.92
CA SER A 13 -37.59 28.78 4.12
C SER A 13 -36.94 27.48 4.64
N ILE A 14 -37.74 26.42 4.84
CA ILE A 14 -37.23 25.12 5.30
C ILE A 14 -36.23 24.54 4.31
N ARG A 15 -36.52 24.60 3.00
CA ARG A 15 -35.60 24.13 1.95
C ARG A 15 -34.27 24.88 1.99
N SER A 16 -34.31 26.20 2.16
CA SER A 16 -33.10 27.04 2.28
C SER A 16 -32.27 26.63 3.50
N LEU A 17 -32.93 26.45 4.66
CA LEU A 17 -32.29 26.01 5.89
C LEU A 17 -31.65 24.62 5.74
N CYS A 18 -32.36 23.65 5.16
CA CYS A 18 -31.82 22.31 4.91
C CYS A 18 -30.60 22.37 3.99
N LYS A 19 -30.64 23.18 2.93
CA LYS A 19 -29.51 23.36 2.01
C LYS A 19 -28.31 23.98 2.70
N GLN A 20 -28.53 24.97 3.57
CA GLN A 20 -27.47 25.59 4.36
C GLN A 20 -26.84 24.58 5.31
N ARG A 21 -27.65 23.86 6.09
CA ARG A 21 -27.17 22.84 7.04
C ARG A 21 -26.42 21.70 6.35
N SER A 22 -26.95 21.20 5.24
CA SER A 22 -26.28 20.15 4.46
C SER A 22 -24.89 20.58 4.00
N LYS A 23 -24.72 21.84 3.56
CA LYS A 23 -23.41 22.38 3.19
C LYS A 23 -22.46 22.48 4.40
N THR A 24 -22.94 22.97 5.53
CA THR A 24 -22.11 23.09 6.75
C THR A 24 -21.67 21.73 7.27
N ASP A 25 -22.60 20.77 7.31
CA ASP A 25 -22.32 19.42 7.81
C ASP A 25 -21.32 18.70 6.90
N TYR A 26 -21.45 18.88 5.59
CA TYR A 26 -20.49 18.32 4.64
C TYR A 26 -19.09 18.95 4.79
N ALA A 27 -19.01 20.27 4.99
CA ALA A 27 -17.72 20.94 5.25
C ALA A 27 -17.06 20.43 6.55
N CYS A 28 -17.84 20.27 7.63
CA CYS A 28 -17.37 19.68 8.88
C CYS A 28 -16.88 18.24 8.69
N TYR A 29 -17.63 17.44 7.92
CA TYR A 29 -17.22 16.09 7.57
C TYR A 29 -15.88 16.07 6.81
N LEU A 30 -15.70 16.92 5.80
CA LEU A 30 -14.44 17.01 5.06
C LEU A 30 -13.26 17.37 5.96
N ASN A 31 -13.44 18.35 6.86
CA ASN A 31 -12.43 18.75 7.82
C ASN A 31 -12.05 17.58 8.73
N LYS A 32 -13.03 16.84 9.25
CA LYS A 32 -12.80 15.64 10.06
C LYS A 32 -12.00 14.58 9.30
N ILE A 33 -12.32 14.33 8.03
CA ILE A 33 -11.57 13.38 7.19
C ILE A 33 -10.11 13.84 7.01
N GLN A 34 -9.89 15.12 6.72
CA GLN A 34 -8.55 15.70 6.57
C GLN A 34 -7.71 15.56 7.85
N LEU A 35 -8.28 15.91 9.01
CA LEU A 35 -7.60 15.77 10.30
C LEU A 35 -7.34 14.31 10.65
N SER A 36 -8.24 13.40 10.27
CA SER A 36 -8.10 11.97 10.51
C SER A 36 -7.01 11.29 9.67
N LEU A 37 -6.40 11.99 8.70
CA LEU A 37 -5.38 11.40 7.83
C LEU A 37 -4.20 10.81 8.61
N LYS A 38 -3.79 11.46 9.72
CA LYS A 38 -2.69 11.00 10.58
C LYS A 38 -3.12 9.91 11.56
N SER A 39 -4.32 9.99 12.12
CA SER A 39 -4.78 9.07 13.18
C SER A 39 -5.50 7.83 12.65
N ASN A 40 -6.20 7.95 11.52
CA ASN A 40 -6.96 6.87 10.90
C ASN A 40 -6.99 7.03 9.35
N PRO A 41 -5.87 6.73 8.66
CA PRO A 41 -5.78 6.88 7.21
C PRO A 41 -6.80 6.04 6.44
N LYS A 42 -7.35 4.97 7.04
CA LYS A 42 -8.37 4.12 6.39
C LYS A 42 -9.64 4.91 6.04
N GLN A 43 -10.05 5.87 6.87
CA GLN A 43 -11.24 6.69 6.60
C GLN A 43 -11.04 7.61 5.40
N PHE A 44 -9.89 8.26 5.31
CA PHE A 44 -9.51 9.08 4.16
C PHE A 44 -9.52 8.26 2.87
N TRP A 45 -8.87 7.10 2.87
CA TRP A 45 -8.83 6.24 1.68
C TRP A 45 -10.21 5.67 1.31
N SER A 46 -11.08 5.41 2.30
CA SER A 46 -12.48 5.04 2.04
C SER A 46 -13.25 6.15 1.35
N PHE A 47 -13.13 7.39 1.84
CA PHE A 47 -13.73 8.57 1.21
C PHE A 47 -13.22 8.78 -0.22
N MET A 48 -11.90 8.70 -0.44
CA MET A 48 -11.30 8.80 -1.77
C MET A 48 -11.79 7.71 -2.74
N ARG A 49 -11.97 6.48 -2.27
CA ARG A 49 -12.55 5.40 -3.10
C ARG A 49 -13.98 5.72 -3.51
N ASN A 50 -14.80 6.23 -2.60
CA ASN A 50 -16.20 6.58 -2.89
C ASN A 50 -16.33 7.77 -3.86
N LEU A 51 -15.32 8.64 -3.96
CA LEU A 51 -15.29 9.70 -4.97
C LEU A 51 -14.95 9.16 -6.37
N LYS A 52 -14.19 8.06 -6.44
CA LYS A 52 -13.75 7.44 -7.69
C LYS A 52 -14.83 6.48 -8.19
N CYS A 53 -15.98 7.01 -8.63
CA CYS A 53 -17.01 6.22 -9.32
C CYS A 53 -16.62 5.78 -10.74
N SER A 54 -15.51 6.29 -11.30
CA SER A 54 -14.98 5.82 -12.59
C SER A 54 -13.76 4.93 -12.35
N SER A 55 -13.88 3.64 -12.67
CA SER A 55 -12.80 2.64 -12.65
C SER A 55 -11.78 2.81 -13.80
N GLY A 56 -11.80 3.95 -14.50
CA GLY A 56 -10.95 4.23 -15.66
C GLY A 56 -9.83 5.24 -15.40
N LEU A 57 -8.86 5.28 -16.31
CA LEU A 57 -7.94 6.41 -16.43
C LEU A 57 -8.73 7.71 -16.65
N PRO A 58 -8.23 8.87 -16.19
CA PRO A 58 -8.88 10.14 -16.50
C PRO A 58 -8.94 10.32 -18.02
N ASN A 59 -10.00 10.94 -18.55
CA ASN A 59 -10.11 11.22 -20.00
C ASN A 59 -9.07 12.24 -20.46
N SER A 60 -8.52 13.02 -19.53
CA SER A 60 -7.42 13.94 -19.80
C SER A 60 -6.60 14.18 -18.53
N LEU A 61 -5.29 14.32 -18.65
CA LEU A 61 -4.37 14.63 -17.55
C LEU A 61 -3.52 15.85 -17.92
N SER A 62 -3.35 16.79 -17.00
CA SER A 62 -2.43 17.92 -17.15
C SER A 62 -1.26 17.83 -16.18
N LEU A 63 -0.06 18.13 -16.68
CA LEU A 63 1.16 18.24 -15.90
C LEU A 63 1.94 19.46 -16.36
N ASN A 64 2.06 20.47 -15.50
CA ASN A 64 2.59 21.79 -15.85
C ASN A 64 1.84 22.40 -17.05
N ASN A 65 2.51 22.55 -18.19
CA ASN A 65 1.95 23.09 -19.44
C ASN A 65 1.57 21.99 -20.45
N LEU A 66 1.68 20.72 -20.09
CA LEU A 66 1.35 19.59 -20.95
C LEU A 66 -0.04 19.07 -20.60
N ILE A 67 -0.85 18.77 -21.63
CA ILE A 67 -2.18 18.16 -21.50
C ILE A 67 -2.19 16.93 -22.40
N ALA A 68 -2.56 15.79 -21.84
CA ALA A 68 -2.77 14.54 -22.56
C ALA A 68 -4.24 14.15 -22.48
N ASP A 69 -4.83 13.70 -23.58
CA ASP A 69 -6.23 13.29 -23.72
C ASP A 69 -6.39 11.82 -24.20
N ASN A 70 -5.27 11.12 -24.36
CA ASN A 70 -5.21 9.72 -24.72
C ASN A 70 -4.45 8.90 -23.68
N GLY A 71 -4.75 7.60 -23.60
CA GLY A 71 -4.22 6.73 -22.56
C GLY A 71 -2.68 6.62 -22.55
N GLN A 72 -2.04 6.59 -23.73
CA GLN A 72 -0.58 6.45 -23.83
C GLN A 72 0.13 7.68 -23.28
N ASP A 73 -0.31 8.87 -23.68
CA ASP A 73 0.29 10.12 -23.23
C ASP A 73 0.01 10.40 -21.76
N ILE A 74 -1.16 9.97 -21.25
CA ILE A 74 -1.46 10.01 -19.82
C ILE A 74 -0.46 9.13 -19.03
N VAL A 75 -0.19 7.92 -19.51
CA VAL A 75 0.81 7.02 -18.88
C VAL A 75 2.21 7.63 -18.96
N ASN A 76 2.58 8.24 -20.08
CA ASN A 76 3.85 8.93 -20.25
C ASN A 76 3.99 10.09 -19.25
N LEU A 77 2.95 10.91 -19.07
CA LEU A 77 2.92 12.00 -18.08
C LEU A 77 3.06 11.48 -16.65
N PHE A 78 2.39 10.38 -16.30
CA PHE A 78 2.61 9.72 -15.00
C PHE A 78 4.06 9.31 -14.82
N SER A 79 4.64 8.64 -15.82
CA SER A 79 6.04 8.22 -15.79
C SER A 79 6.99 9.40 -15.58
N SER A 80 6.80 10.49 -16.33
CA SER A 80 7.60 11.71 -16.18
C SER A 80 7.46 12.35 -14.80
N TYR A 81 6.24 12.43 -14.27
CA TYR A 81 6.01 12.94 -12.92
C TYR A 81 6.72 12.10 -11.86
N PHE A 82 6.51 10.78 -11.85
CA PHE A 82 7.13 9.91 -10.86
C PHE A 82 8.66 9.92 -10.97
N ALA A 83 9.19 9.88 -12.19
CA ALA A 83 10.62 10.02 -12.45
C ALA A 83 11.21 11.30 -11.80
N SER A 84 10.47 12.41 -11.81
CA SER A 84 10.90 13.67 -11.20
C SER A 84 10.89 13.65 -9.65
N THR A 85 10.04 12.82 -9.04
CA THR A 85 9.95 12.73 -7.57
C THR A 85 11.06 11.89 -6.94
N TYR A 86 11.67 11.01 -7.72
CA TYR A 86 12.81 10.24 -7.24
C TYR A 86 14.05 11.13 -7.21
N LYS A 87 14.72 11.17 -6.06
CA LYS A 87 16.06 11.76 -5.99
C LYS A 87 16.93 11.00 -6.99
N LYS A 88 17.57 11.71 -7.91
CA LYS A 88 18.72 11.17 -8.65
C LYS A 88 19.82 10.93 -7.62
N VAL A 89 19.78 9.75 -7.01
CA VAL A 89 20.96 9.23 -6.35
C VAL A 89 21.91 8.99 -7.50
N ASN A 90 22.99 9.78 -7.56
CA ASN A 90 24.19 9.37 -8.28
C ASN A 90 24.71 8.14 -7.53
N ALA A 91 24.02 7.02 -7.68
CA ALA A 91 24.49 5.76 -7.20
C ALA A 91 25.82 5.57 -7.93
N PRO A 92 26.95 5.36 -7.23
CA PRO A 92 28.16 4.92 -7.92
C PRO A 92 27.72 3.72 -8.76
N ALA A 93 27.83 3.87 -10.09
CA ALA A 93 27.31 2.94 -11.07
C ALA A 93 27.55 1.53 -10.58
N LEU A 94 26.47 0.82 -10.16
CA LEU A 94 26.48 -0.43 -9.38
C LEU A 94 27.87 -1.04 -9.43
N SER A 95 28.76 -0.55 -8.55
CA SER A 95 30.16 -0.95 -8.61
C SER A 95 30.04 -2.38 -8.19
N THR A 96 30.12 -3.29 -9.18
CA THR A 96 29.97 -4.74 -9.06
C THR A 96 30.22 -5.06 -7.63
N LEU A 97 29.16 -5.36 -6.85
CA LEU A 97 29.31 -5.59 -5.42
C LEU A 97 30.43 -6.61 -5.33
N VAL A 98 31.63 -6.15 -5.03
CA VAL A 98 32.77 -7.01 -4.86
C VAL A 98 32.42 -7.59 -3.53
N ILE A 99 31.75 -8.74 -3.57
CA ILE A 99 31.44 -9.54 -2.42
C ILE A 99 32.82 -9.80 -1.81
N LYS A 100 33.21 -8.94 -0.87
CA LYS A 100 34.48 -9.00 -0.18
C LYS A 100 34.38 -10.22 0.71
N SER A 101 34.77 -11.36 0.15
CA SER A 101 34.75 -12.69 0.76
C SER A 101 33.43 -13.04 1.44
N PHE A 102 32.78 -14.11 0.99
CA PHE A 102 31.78 -14.77 1.83
C PHE A 102 32.43 -15.07 3.18
N GLN A 103 32.04 -14.35 4.24
CA GLN A 103 32.23 -14.89 5.58
C GLN A 103 31.45 -16.19 5.57
N SER A 104 32.17 -17.29 5.77
CA SER A 104 31.57 -18.60 5.76
C SER A 104 30.42 -18.62 6.76
N ILE A 105 29.22 -18.97 6.30
CA ILE A 105 28.00 -19.07 7.13
C ILE A 105 28.15 -20.20 8.19
N ASN A 106 29.28 -20.90 8.17
CA ASN A 106 29.60 -22.04 9.03
C ASN A 106 29.55 -21.79 10.54
N ASN A 107 29.26 -20.56 11.00
CA ASN A 107 29.20 -20.21 12.41
C ASN A 107 27.87 -19.54 12.81
N CYS A 108 26.79 -19.82 12.08
CA CYS A 108 25.44 -19.32 12.39
C CYS A 108 24.65 -20.38 13.16
N ASP A 109 24.52 -20.22 14.47
CA ASP A 109 23.66 -21.06 15.29
C ASP A 109 22.22 -20.53 15.22
N ILE A 110 21.37 -21.23 14.47
CA ILE A 110 19.95 -20.90 14.35
C ILE A 110 19.17 -21.79 15.33
N ASN A 111 18.56 -21.18 16.34
CA ASN A 111 17.71 -21.90 17.30
C ASN A 111 16.37 -22.30 16.67
N LEU A 112 15.99 -23.55 16.88
CA LEU A 112 14.74 -24.13 16.38
C LEU A 112 13.51 -23.38 16.90
N LEU A 113 13.57 -22.89 18.13
CA LEU A 113 12.48 -22.11 18.74
C LEU A 113 12.30 -20.75 18.07
N ASP A 114 13.40 -20.10 17.68
CA ASP A 114 13.36 -18.80 17.01
C ASP A 114 12.74 -18.94 15.62
N VAL A 115 13.13 -19.97 14.86
CA VAL A 115 12.52 -20.25 13.53
C VAL A 115 11.04 -20.54 13.67
N PHE A 116 10.63 -21.31 14.69
CA PHE A 116 9.23 -21.62 14.93
C PHE A 116 8.42 -20.36 15.23
N ASN A 117 8.90 -19.51 16.14
CA ASN A 117 8.22 -18.27 16.53
C ASN A 117 8.08 -17.30 15.34
N GLU A 118 9.14 -17.15 14.53
CA GLU A 118 9.10 -16.32 13.33
C GLU A 118 8.11 -16.85 12.28
N LEU A 119 8.05 -18.19 12.09
CA LEU A 119 7.08 -18.80 11.18
C LEU A 119 5.64 -18.70 11.68
N ASP A 120 5.41 -18.76 13.00
CA ASP A 120 4.08 -18.61 13.59
C ASP A 120 3.54 -17.17 13.45
N THR A 121 4.44 -16.18 13.50
CA THR A 121 4.09 -14.76 13.28
C THR A 121 3.97 -14.37 11.80
N LEU A 122 4.30 -15.28 10.87
CA LEU A 122 4.27 -15.03 9.43
C LEU A 122 2.85 -14.69 8.94
N ASN A 123 2.71 -13.54 8.30
CA ASN A 123 1.45 -13.16 7.67
C ASN A 123 1.25 -13.93 6.36
N TYR A 124 0.59 -15.08 6.44
CA TYR A 124 0.32 -15.98 5.32
C TYR A 124 -0.68 -15.44 4.27
N LYS A 125 -1.33 -14.29 4.53
CA LYS A 125 -2.35 -13.69 3.63
C LYS A 125 -1.75 -12.71 2.63
N THR A 126 -0.44 -12.58 2.57
CA THR A 126 0.26 -11.71 1.63
C THR A 126 0.36 -12.37 0.25
N PRO A 127 0.39 -11.56 -0.83
CA PRO A 127 0.62 -12.08 -2.17
C PRO A 127 2.01 -12.68 -2.31
N THR A 128 2.15 -13.64 -3.21
CA THR A 128 3.40 -14.30 -3.56
C THR A 128 4.46 -13.29 -4.02
N GLY A 129 5.67 -13.43 -3.49
CA GLY A 129 6.81 -12.59 -3.86
C GLY A 129 7.39 -12.92 -5.24
N PRO A 130 8.50 -12.28 -5.63
CA PRO A 130 9.20 -12.57 -6.89
C PRO A 130 9.81 -13.98 -6.94
N ASP A 131 9.88 -14.68 -5.79
CA ASP A 131 10.34 -16.06 -5.66
C ASP A 131 9.27 -17.09 -6.05
N GLY A 132 8.02 -16.68 -6.25
CA GLY A 132 6.93 -17.59 -6.62
C GLY A 132 6.42 -18.45 -5.45
N ILE A 133 6.93 -18.29 -4.24
CA ILE A 133 6.55 -19.09 -3.07
C ILE A 133 5.46 -18.34 -2.29
N ASN A 134 4.30 -18.97 -2.13
CA ASN A 134 3.23 -18.37 -1.33
C ASN A 134 3.57 -18.51 0.17
N PRO A 135 3.46 -17.44 0.98
CA PRO A 135 3.71 -17.50 2.43
C PRO A 135 2.87 -18.55 3.18
N LEU A 136 1.69 -18.90 2.65
CA LEU A 136 0.87 -20.01 3.15
C LEU A 136 1.60 -21.36 3.12
N PHE A 137 2.48 -21.58 2.14
CA PHE A 137 3.26 -22.81 2.05
C PHE A 137 4.23 -22.94 3.22
N LEU A 138 4.90 -21.85 3.60
CA LEU A 138 5.81 -21.82 4.75
C LEU A 138 5.06 -21.98 6.07
N TYR A 139 3.92 -21.31 6.21
CA TYR A 139 3.08 -21.39 7.40
C TYR A 139 2.49 -22.80 7.63
N THR A 140 2.09 -23.49 6.56
CA THR A 140 1.54 -24.85 6.65
C THR A 140 2.62 -25.92 6.85
N SER A 141 3.85 -25.63 6.44
CA SER A 141 4.99 -26.54 6.58
C SER A 141 5.87 -26.25 7.80
N THR A 142 5.42 -25.42 8.75
CA THR A 142 6.21 -24.99 9.92
C THR A 142 6.88 -26.15 10.69
N PRO A 143 6.20 -27.26 11.08
CA PRO A 143 6.89 -28.34 11.80
C PRO A 143 7.99 -29.09 10.99
N PRO A 144 7.80 -29.50 9.73
CA PRO A 144 8.89 -30.09 8.95
C PRO A 144 9.95 -29.07 8.51
N PHE A 145 9.57 -27.83 8.21
CA PHE A 145 10.49 -26.80 7.70
C PHE A 145 11.45 -26.28 8.79
N THR A 146 10.97 -26.08 10.02
CA THR A 146 11.81 -25.71 11.18
C THR A 146 12.94 -26.70 11.40
N ARG A 147 12.64 -28.01 11.30
CA ARG A 147 13.63 -29.09 11.47
C ARG A 147 14.66 -29.14 10.34
N VAL A 148 14.24 -28.91 9.09
CA VAL A 148 15.15 -28.89 7.93
C VAL A 148 16.04 -27.65 7.98
N ALA A 149 15.47 -26.48 8.28
CA ALA A 149 16.22 -25.23 8.40
C ALA A 149 17.27 -25.31 9.53
N SER A 150 16.88 -25.74 10.73
CA SER A 150 17.83 -25.86 11.84
C SER A 150 18.94 -26.89 11.57
N HIS A 151 18.64 -27.97 10.84
CA HIS A 151 19.63 -28.99 10.48
C HIS A 151 20.58 -28.53 9.37
N GLN A 152 20.07 -27.87 8.32
CA GLN A 152 20.87 -27.44 7.19
C GLN A 152 21.83 -26.29 7.56
N PHE A 153 21.41 -25.43 8.48
CA PHE A 153 22.20 -24.28 8.93
C PHE A 153 22.95 -24.53 10.24
N GLY A 154 22.52 -25.49 11.08
CA GLY A 154 23.21 -25.85 12.33
C GLY A 154 24.26 -26.97 12.23
N LYS A 155 24.38 -27.67 11.07
CA LYS A 155 25.36 -28.76 10.87
C LYS A 155 26.51 -28.42 9.93
N THR A 156 27.14 -27.26 10.11
CA THR A 156 28.47 -26.99 9.55
C THR A 156 29.60 -27.43 10.48
N HIS A 157 29.32 -28.32 11.44
CA HIS A 157 30.32 -29.05 12.20
C HIS A 157 30.09 -30.55 12.01
N SER A 158 31.11 -31.21 11.45
CA SER A 158 31.19 -32.65 11.17
C SER A 158 30.35 -33.11 9.96
N LEU A 159 30.98 -33.11 8.79
CA LEU A 159 31.14 -34.30 7.92
C LEU A 159 31.93 -33.88 6.65
N ILE A 160 33.23 -33.70 6.82
CA ILE A 160 34.21 -34.02 5.78
C ILE A 160 34.96 -35.21 6.34
N LEU A 161 34.61 -36.43 5.92
CA LEU A 161 35.55 -37.54 5.83
C LEU A 161 35.05 -38.48 4.73
N PHE A 162 35.80 -38.43 3.63
CA PHE A 162 35.75 -39.17 2.36
C PHE A 162 34.60 -38.87 1.40
#